data_AF-A0A6I9SNW8-F1
#
_entry.id   AF-A0A6I9SNW8-F1
#
_cell.length_a   1.000
_cell.length_b   1.000
_cell.length_c   1.000
_cell.angle_alpha   90.00
_cell.angle_beta   90.00
_cell.angle_gamma   90.00
#
_symmetry.space_group_name_H-M   'P 1'
#
loop_
_entity.id
_entity.type
_entity.pdbx_description
1 polymer ?
#
loop_
_entity_poly.entity_id
_entity_poly.type
_entity_poly.pdbx_seq_one_letter_code
_entity_poly.pdbx_strand_id
1 'polypeptide(L)'
;MLHINQVYVVWHIRYVVTKAFFGAKTIERFSIQEHGVKMLSLMEKLKGLKTHLEKETYIDVILQYLPHSFDLFIVNCNMNRLDKGLHELINILVQYEAMIEKSAPLLLVREASTSEAKGKRLDAGGGRRVRQNQLLQALRALLFLS
;
A
#
# COMPACT_ATOMS: atom_id res chain seq x y z
N MET A 1 -22.48 -17.05 36.05
CA MET A 1 -21.06 -16.67 36.15
C MET A 1 -20.30 -16.79 34.83
N LEU A 2 -20.51 -17.83 34.00
CA LEU A 2 -19.83 -18.02 32.69
C LEU A 2 -20.08 -16.91 31.65
N HIS A 3 -21.27 -16.30 31.64
CA HIS A 3 -21.65 -15.29 30.63
C HIS A 3 -20.86 -13.97 30.76
N ILE A 4 -20.47 -13.58 31.97
CA ILE A 4 -19.69 -12.35 32.23
C ILE A 4 -18.25 -12.50 31.69
N ASN A 5 -17.65 -13.68 31.85
CA ASN A 5 -16.32 -13.97 31.32
C ASN A 5 -16.31 -14.00 29.79
N GLN A 6 -17.36 -14.56 29.16
CA GLN A 6 -17.49 -14.58 27.70
C GLN A 6 -17.62 -13.15 27.13
N VAL A 7 -18.44 -12.31 27.76
CA VAL A 7 -18.56 -10.89 27.38
C VAL A 7 -17.20 -10.20 27.52
N TYR A 8 -16.53 -10.31 28.67
CA TYR A 8 -15.21 -9.69 28.86
C TYR A 8 -14.18 -10.11 27.81
N VAL A 9 -14.13 -11.42 27.48
CA VAL A 9 -13.24 -11.95 26.45
C VAL A 9 -13.52 -11.32 25.09
N VAL A 10 -14.78 -11.18 24.68
CA VAL A 10 -15.15 -10.54 23.40
C VAL A 10 -14.74 -9.07 23.39
N TRP A 11 -14.96 -8.32 24.47
CA TRP A 11 -14.56 -6.92 24.58
C TRP A 11 -13.04 -6.74 24.50
N HIS A 12 -12.30 -7.59 25.21
CA HIS A 12 -10.84 -7.58 25.19
C HIS A 12 -10.30 -7.93 23.81
N ILE A 13 -10.82 -8.98 23.15
CA ILE A 13 -10.42 -9.36 21.79
C ILE A 13 -10.68 -8.20 20.82
N ARG A 14 -11.86 -7.57 20.89
CA ARG A 14 -12.19 -6.41 20.06
C ARG A 14 -11.19 -5.27 20.26
N TYR A 15 -10.91 -4.90 21.51
CA TYR A 15 -9.91 -3.88 21.82
C TYR A 15 -8.53 -4.22 21.24
N VAL A 16 -8.05 -5.45 21.41
CA VAL A 16 -6.74 -5.89 20.91
C VAL A 16 -6.67 -5.82 19.38
N VAL A 17 -7.70 -6.33 18.68
CA VAL A 17 -7.75 -6.30 17.22
C VAL A 17 -7.83 -4.87 16.70
N THR A 18 -8.68 -4.02 17.29
CA THR A 18 -8.78 -2.60 16.92
C THR A 18 -7.45 -1.86 17.15
N LYS A 19 -6.81 -2.07 18.31
CA LYS A 19 -5.50 -1.48 18.61
C LYS A 19 -4.43 -1.92 17.61
N ALA A 20 -4.42 -3.21 17.25
CA ALA A 20 -3.49 -3.72 16.25
C ALA A 20 -3.76 -3.11 14.86
N PHE A 21 -5.02 -2.94 14.48
CA PHE A 21 -5.43 -2.35 13.20
C PHE A 21 -4.97 -0.88 13.08
N PHE A 22 -5.28 -0.04 14.08
CA PHE A 22 -4.87 1.38 14.10
C PHE A 22 -3.40 1.62 14.49
N GLY A 23 -2.70 0.60 14.98
CA GLY A 23 -1.29 0.68 15.36
C GLY A 23 -0.32 0.17 14.29
N ALA A 24 -0.81 -0.42 13.20
CA ALA A 24 0.01 -1.12 12.23
C ALA A 24 0.72 -0.16 11.26
N LYS A 25 1.70 0.60 11.73
CA LYS A 25 2.55 1.41 10.86
C LYS A 25 3.40 0.51 9.95
N THR A 26 3.38 0.76 8.65
CA THR A 26 4.35 0.17 7.72
C THR A 26 5.72 0.83 7.93
N ILE A 27 6.75 0.01 8.13
CA ILE A 27 8.13 0.46 7.97
C ILE A 27 8.43 0.36 6.47
N GLU A 28 9.06 1.38 5.88
CA GLU A 28 9.35 1.54 4.44
C GLU A 28 10.06 0.33 3.77
N ARG A 29 10.47 -0.67 4.56
CA ARG A 29 11.15 -1.90 4.14
C ARG A 29 10.24 -3.13 4.04
N PHE A 30 8.98 -3.08 4.46
CA PHE A 30 8.07 -4.23 4.35
C PHE A 30 7.29 -4.18 3.04
N SER A 31 7.14 -5.34 2.41
CA SER A 31 6.29 -5.46 1.22
C SER A 31 4.83 -5.18 1.58
N ILE A 32 4.15 -4.43 0.71
CA ILE A 32 2.73 -4.13 0.78
C ILE A 32 1.90 -5.39 0.55
N GLN A 33 2.44 -6.39 -0.12
CA GLN A 33 1.81 -7.72 -0.19
C GLN A 33 1.72 -8.37 1.20
N GLU A 34 2.81 -8.42 1.96
CA GLU A 34 2.82 -8.98 3.32
C GLU A 34 1.96 -8.13 4.28
N HIS A 35 2.12 -6.81 4.20
CA HIS A 35 1.38 -5.88 5.04
C HIS A 35 -0.13 -5.87 4.71
N GLY A 36 -0.48 -5.89 3.42
CA GLY A 36 -1.85 -5.91 2.92
C GLY A 36 -2.62 -7.16 3.35
N VAL A 37 -1.98 -8.33 3.29
CA VAL A 37 -2.57 -9.59 3.82
C VAL A 37 -2.84 -9.48 5.32
N LYS A 38 -1.91 -8.89 6.09
CA LYS A 38 -2.09 -8.67 7.52
C LYS A 38 -3.25 -7.70 7.82
N MET A 39 -3.38 -6.60 7.06
CA MET A 39 -4.48 -5.65 7.20
C MET A 39 -5.82 -6.29 6.86
N LEU A 40 -5.87 -7.09 5.80
CA LEU A 40 -7.07 -7.83 5.40
C LEU A 40 -7.51 -8.81 6.51
N SER A 41 -6.58 -9.56 7.09
CA SER A 41 -6.88 -10.48 8.19
C SER A 41 -7.39 -9.76 9.45
N LEU A 42 -6.83 -8.60 9.80
CA LEU A 42 -7.32 -7.79 10.94
C LEU A 42 -8.73 -7.25 10.67
N MET A 43 -8.99 -6.79 9.45
CA MET A 43 -10.31 -6.33 9.03
C MET A 43 -11.35 -7.47 9.08
N GLU A 44 -11.06 -8.65 8.55
CA GLU A 44 -11.97 -9.79 8.61
C GLU A 44 -12.33 -10.15 10.07
N LYS A 45 -11.36 -10.07 10.97
CA LYS A 45 -11.59 -10.24 12.42
C LYS A 45 -12.50 -9.15 12.98
N LEU A 46 -12.31 -7.88 12.61
CA LEU A 46 -13.19 -6.77 13.03
C LEU A 46 -14.63 -6.95 12.52
N LYS A 47 -14.79 -7.35 11.25
CA LYS A 47 -16.11 -7.70 10.68
C LYS A 47 -16.78 -8.83 11.45
N GLY A 48 -16.06 -9.90 11.76
CA GLY A 48 -16.56 -11.03 12.56
C GLY A 48 -16.97 -10.63 13.98
N LEU A 49 -16.33 -9.61 14.54
CA LEU A 49 -16.66 -9.02 15.85
C LEU A 49 -17.80 -8.00 15.80
N LYS A 50 -18.48 -7.85 14.65
CA LYS A 50 -19.59 -6.92 14.41
C LYS A 50 -19.25 -5.46 14.78
N THR A 51 -18.01 -5.04 14.51
CA THR A 51 -17.63 -3.64 14.71
C THR A 51 -18.33 -2.74 13.70
N HIS A 52 -18.88 -1.61 14.15
CA HIS A 52 -19.55 -0.61 13.31
C HIS A 52 -18.58 0.32 12.56
N LEU A 53 -17.50 -0.25 12.00
CA LEU A 53 -16.58 0.52 11.17
C LEU A 53 -17.11 0.54 9.74
N GLU A 54 -17.18 1.73 9.16
CA GLU A 54 -17.58 1.95 7.78
C GLU A 54 -16.47 1.50 6.83
N LYS A 55 -16.84 1.17 5.59
CA LYS A 55 -15.89 0.71 4.54
C LYS A 55 -14.77 1.75 4.33
N GLU A 56 -15.16 3.01 4.35
CA GLU A 56 -14.35 4.20 4.17
C GLU A 56 -13.25 4.27 5.24
N THR A 57 -13.59 3.97 6.50
CA THR A 57 -12.61 3.94 7.60
C THR A 57 -11.50 2.90 7.35
N TYR A 58 -11.85 1.74 6.78
CA TYR A 58 -10.84 0.74 6.44
C TYR A 58 -9.93 1.21 5.31
N ILE A 59 -10.49 1.90 4.31
CA ILE A 59 -9.72 2.46 3.20
C ILE A 59 -8.75 3.52 3.72
N ASP A 60 -9.25 4.46 4.53
CA ASP A 60 -8.43 5.56 5.09
C ASP A 60 -7.25 5.03 5.89
N VAL A 61 -7.48 4.01 6.74
CA VAL A 61 -6.43 3.39 7.53
C VAL A 61 -5.40 2.68 6.65
N ILE A 62 -5.83 1.96 5.60
CA ILE A 62 -4.91 1.34 4.64
C ILE A 62 -4.05 2.39 3.94
N LEU A 63 -4.65 3.48 3.47
CA LEU A 63 -3.94 4.56 2.78
C LEU A 63 -2.94 5.26 3.71
N GLN A 64 -3.27 5.43 5.00
CA GLN A 64 -2.37 6.05 5.98
C GLN A 64 -1.07 5.28 6.19
N TYR A 65 -1.06 3.97 5.95
CA TYR A 65 0.11 3.12 6.16
C TYR A 65 0.98 2.95 4.92
N LEU A 66 0.63 3.54 3.79
CA LEU A 66 1.45 3.39 2.60
C LEU A 66 2.75 4.21 2.74
N PRO A 67 3.89 3.69 2.26
CA PRO A 67 5.14 4.44 2.25
C PRO A 67 5.07 5.61 1.25
N HIS A 68 5.97 6.58 1.36
CA HIS A 68 6.01 7.79 0.51
C HIS A 68 6.12 7.46 -1.01
N SER A 69 6.62 6.28 -1.37
CA SER A 69 6.61 5.82 -2.77
C SER A 69 5.19 5.69 -3.36
N PHE A 70 4.15 5.68 -2.52
CA PHE A 70 2.73 5.58 -2.90
C PHE A 70 2.00 6.91 -2.92
N ASP A 71 2.68 8.05 -2.73
CA ASP A 71 2.02 9.36 -2.72
C ASP A 71 1.22 9.64 -4.00
N LEU A 72 1.75 9.24 -5.16
CA LEU A 72 1.03 9.36 -6.43
C LEU A 72 -0.23 8.50 -6.46
N PHE A 73 -0.19 7.33 -5.83
CA PHE A 73 -1.36 6.47 -5.68
C PHE A 73 -2.41 7.15 -4.79
N ILE A 74 -2.02 7.62 -3.59
CA ILE A 74 -2.93 8.27 -2.62
C ILE A 74 -3.62 9.48 -3.24
N VAL A 75 -2.86 10.40 -3.85
CA VAL A 75 -3.41 11.61 -4.49
C VAL A 75 -4.45 11.23 -5.55
N ASN A 76 -4.18 10.19 -6.33
CA ASN A 76 -5.09 9.75 -7.37
C ASN A 76 -6.34 9.03 -6.83
N CYS A 77 -6.22 8.28 -5.73
CA CYS A 77 -7.36 7.68 -5.04
C CYS A 77 -8.31 8.75 -4.49
N ASN A 78 -7.74 9.79 -3.87
CA ASN A 78 -8.48 10.90 -3.30
C ASN A 78 -9.20 11.71 -4.37
N MET A 79 -8.54 11.98 -5.51
CA MET A 79 -9.15 12.75 -6.60
C MET A 79 -10.24 11.99 -7.35
N ASN A 80 -10.09 10.68 -7.56
CA ASN A 80 -11.03 9.90 -8.36
C ASN A 80 -12.11 9.20 -7.53
N ARG A 81 -12.12 9.36 -6.20
CA ARG A 81 -12.96 8.60 -5.26
C ARG A 81 -12.97 7.12 -5.59
N LEU A 82 -12.02 6.40 -5.00
CA LEU A 82 -11.83 4.98 -5.26
C LEU A 82 -13.04 4.16 -4.77
N ASP A 83 -14.01 3.91 -5.65
CA ASP A 83 -15.21 3.10 -5.36
C ASP A 83 -14.94 1.61 -5.60
N LYS A 84 -13.93 1.07 -4.92
CA LYS A 84 -13.58 -0.34 -5.04
C LYS A 84 -13.71 -1.06 -3.71
N GLY A 85 -13.89 -2.37 -3.79
CA GLY A 85 -13.87 -3.22 -2.59
C GLY A 85 -12.48 -3.22 -1.94
N LEU A 86 -12.41 -3.54 -0.65
CA LEU A 86 -11.13 -3.59 0.09
C LEU A 86 -10.16 -4.64 -0.47
N HIS A 87 -10.67 -5.80 -0.90
CA HIS A 87 -9.85 -6.82 -1.56
C HIS A 87 -9.27 -6.31 -2.89
N GLU A 88 -10.05 -5.55 -3.63
CA GLU A 88 -9.63 -4.97 -4.91
C GLU A 88 -8.60 -3.86 -4.70
N LEU A 89 -8.79 -3.00 -3.69
CA LEU A 89 -7.81 -2.00 -3.29
C LEU A 89 -6.45 -2.64 -2.97
N ILE A 90 -6.43 -3.72 -2.20
CA ILE A 90 -5.19 -4.44 -1.87
C ILE A 90 -4.55 -5.04 -3.13
N ASN A 91 -5.34 -5.62 -4.03
CA ASN A 91 -4.83 -6.16 -5.28
C ASN A 91 -4.20 -5.07 -6.17
N ILE A 92 -4.81 -3.89 -6.24
CA ILE A 92 -4.26 -2.75 -6.98
C ILE A 92 -2.96 -2.26 -6.33
N LEU A 93 -2.92 -2.18 -4.99
CA LEU A 93 -1.72 -1.78 -4.25
C LEU A 93 -0.55 -2.74 -4.51
N VAL A 94 -0.79 -4.05 -4.52
CA VAL A 94 0.23 -5.07 -4.84
C VAL A 94 0.74 -4.91 -6.28
N GLN A 95 -0.15 -4.65 -7.24
CA GLN A 95 0.24 -4.40 -8.63
C GLN A 95 1.06 -3.11 -8.77
N TYR A 96 0.69 -2.07 -8.03
CA TYR A 96 1.42 -0.80 -8.02
C TYR A 96 2.81 -0.94 -7.39
N GLU A 97 2.95 -1.70 -6.31
CA GLU A 97 4.25 -2.05 -5.70
C GLU A 97 5.19 -2.68 -6.72
N ALA A 98 4.74 -3.74 -7.40
CA ALA A 98 5.53 -4.42 -8.42
C ALA A 98 5.92 -3.51 -9.59
N MET A 99 5.10 -2.49 -9.89
CA MET A 99 5.41 -1.51 -10.92
C MET A 99 6.47 -0.51 -10.47
N ILE A 100 6.40 -0.03 -9.23
CA ILE A 100 7.42 0.83 -8.65
C ILE A 100 8.77 0.12 -8.68
N GLU A 101 8.83 -1.14 -8.24
CA GLU A 101 10.06 -1.95 -8.26
C GLU A 101 10.65 -2.11 -9.66
N LYS A 102 9.80 -2.38 -10.66
CA LYS A 102 10.24 -2.48 -12.08
C LYS A 102 10.71 -1.14 -12.66
N SER A 103 10.21 -0.02 -12.13
CA SER A 103 10.56 1.33 -12.59
C SER A 103 11.79 1.92 -11.88
N ALA A 104 12.16 1.34 -10.73
CA ALA A 104 13.40 1.67 -10.04
C ALA A 104 14.58 1.25 -10.94
N PRO A 105 15.56 2.13 -11.17
CA PRO A 105 16.73 1.71 -11.91
C PRO A 105 17.42 0.59 -11.11
N LEU A 106 17.62 -0.56 -11.76
CA LEU A 106 18.59 -1.59 -11.36
C LEU A 106 19.92 -0.91 -11.03
N LEU A 107 20.10 -0.49 -9.79
CA LEU A 107 21.28 0.25 -9.35
C LEU A 107 21.84 -0.40 -8.09
N LEU A 108 22.05 -1.72 -8.15
CA LEU A 108 23.09 -2.37 -7.36
C LEU A 108 23.78 -3.48 -8.18
N VAL A 109 24.97 -3.13 -8.67
CA VAL A 109 26.20 -3.93 -8.65
C VAL A 109 26.17 -5.27 -9.38
N ARG A 110 26.62 -5.25 -10.65
CA ARG A 110 27.61 -6.23 -11.11
C ARG A 110 28.85 -5.46 -11.53
N GLU A 111 29.83 -5.44 -10.63
CA GLU A 111 31.16 -4.89 -10.86
C GLU A 111 31.92 -5.64 -11.97
N ALA A 112 32.94 -4.94 -12.49
CA ALA A 112 33.87 -5.23 -13.58
C ALA A 112 33.25 -5.08 -14.99
N SER A 113 33.78 -4.24 -15.90
CA SER A 113 35.18 -3.82 -16.07
C SER A 113 35.28 -2.45 -16.76
N THR A 114 36.36 -1.76 -16.41
CA THR A 114 36.87 -0.48 -16.92
C THR A 114 36.87 -0.33 -18.44
N SER A 115 36.33 0.78 -18.95
CA SER A 115 36.99 1.54 -20.02
C SER A 115 36.41 2.95 -20.10
N GLU A 116 37.32 3.93 -20.15
CA GLU A 116 37.09 5.36 -20.20
C GLU A 116 36.28 5.80 -21.44
N ALA A 117 35.28 6.66 -21.24
CA ALA A 117 34.75 7.52 -22.31
C ALA A 117 34.04 8.77 -21.75
N LYS A 118 34.85 9.81 -21.57
CA LYS A 118 34.60 11.22 -21.93
C LYS A 118 33.13 11.68 -22.05
N GLY A 119 32.69 12.39 -21.01
CA GLY A 119 31.89 13.62 -21.09
C GLY A 119 30.55 13.60 -21.83
N LYS A 120 29.45 13.60 -21.07
CA LYS A 120 28.26 14.43 -21.32
C LYS A 120 27.45 14.54 -20.02
N ARG A 121 27.19 15.77 -19.59
CA ARG A 121 26.24 16.06 -18.50
C ARG A 121 24.89 15.47 -18.90
N LEU A 122 24.45 14.43 -18.21
CA LEU A 122 23.12 13.86 -18.39
C LEU A 122 22.12 14.77 -17.68
N ASP A 123 21.26 15.37 -18.48
CA ASP A 123 20.05 16.03 -18.04
C ASP A 123 19.15 15.00 -17.33
N ALA A 124 19.30 14.90 -16.01
CA ALA A 124 18.54 14.01 -15.14
C ALA A 124 17.04 14.39 -15.07
N GLY A 125 16.64 15.55 -15.63
CA GLY A 125 15.26 16.03 -15.64
C GLY A 125 14.34 15.24 -16.58
N GLY A 126 14.84 14.85 -17.75
CA GLY A 126 14.05 14.14 -18.77
C GLY A 126 13.64 12.73 -18.33
N GLY A 127 14.59 11.96 -17.79
CA GLY A 127 14.35 10.58 -17.37
C GLY A 127 13.37 10.45 -16.19
N ARG A 128 13.31 11.45 -15.31
CA ARG A 128 12.40 11.45 -14.16
C ARG A 128 10.96 11.80 -14.57
N ARG A 129 10.77 12.80 -15.43
CA ARG A 129 9.44 13.17 -15.96
C ARG A 129 8.81 12.05 -16.80
N VAL A 130 9.59 11.39 -17.65
CA VAL A 130 9.09 10.28 -18.49
C VAL A 130 8.60 9.12 -17.61
N ARG A 131 9.35 8.74 -16.58
CA ARG A 131 8.93 7.69 -15.63
C ARG A 131 7.68 8.07 -14.85
N GLN A 132 7.60 9.31 -14.35
CA GLN A 132 6.43 9.77 -13.61
C GLN A 132 5.17 9.75 -14.49
N ASN A 133 5.29 10.14 -15.76
CA ASN A 133 4.19 10.05 -16.73
C ASN A 133 3.79 8.60 -17.02
N GLN A 134 4.75 7.67 -17.13
CA GLN A 134 4.46 6.23 -17.31
C GLN A 134 3.76 5.63 -16.08
N LEU A 135 4.24 5.92 -14.87
CA LEU A 135 3.60 5.48 -13.63
C LEU A 135 2.18 6.04 -13.53
N LEU A 136 1.96 7.31 -13.92
CA LEU A 136 0.63 7.92 -13.91
C LEU A 136 -0.31 7.29 -14.94
N GLN A 137 0.17 6.95 -16.14
CA GLN A 137 -0.65 6.27 -17.14
C GLN A 137 -1.02 4.85 -16.72
N ALA A 138 -0.07 4.09 -16.16
CA ALA A 138 -0.33 2.75 -15.68
C ALA A 138 -1.22 2.74 -14.43
N LEU A 139 -1.07 3.73 -13.53
CA LEU A 139 -1.99 3.95 -12.40
C LEU A 139 -3.43 4.20 -12.89
N ARG A 140 -3.61 5.01 -13.93
CA ARG A 140 -4.93 5.21 -14.56
C ARG A 140 -5.47 3.89 -15.09
N ALA A 141 -4.67 3.13 -15.84
CA ALA A 141 -5.10 1.83 -16.35
C ALA A 141 -5.55 0.87 -15.23
N LEU A 142 -4.81 0.78 -14.12
CA LEU A 142 -5.15 -0.06 -12.97
C LEU A 142 -6.48 0.33 -12.28
N LEU A 143 -6.85 1.60 -12.32
CA LEU A 143 -8.06 2.09 -11.65
C LEU A 143 -9.30 2.06 -12.54
N PHE A 144 -9.16 2.03 -13.86
CA PHE A 144 -10.26 2.04 -14.83
C PHE A 144 -10.53 0.68 -15.50
N LEU A 145 -9.68 -0.34 -15.33
CA LEU A 145 -9.82 -1.66 -15.96
C LEU A 145 -10.40 -2.76 -15.06
N SER A 146 -10.80 -2.47 -13.81
CA SER A 146 -11.43 -3.46 -12.92
C SER A 146 -12.74 -2.98 -12.32
#